data_AF-A0A440LD04-F1
#
_entry.id   AF-A0A440LD04-F1
#
_cell.length_a   1.000
_cell.length_b   1.000
_cell.length_c   1.000
_cell.angle_alpha   90.00
_cell.angle_beta   90.00
_cell.angle_gamma   90.00
#
_symmetry.space_group_name_H-M   'P 1'
#
loop_
_entity.id
_entity.type
_entity.pdbx_description
1 polymer ?
#
loop_
_entity_poly.entity_id
_entity_poly.type
_entity_poly.pdbx_seq_one_letter_code
_entity_poly.pdbx_strand_id
1 'polypeptide(L)'
;MPNITVRAAAEGMPDVNRRRLLNLTGAGLALAATSATLRKAAAAPIDVAPAGRAKASPELRAAIKAHKRARAHWDSVCSCCDEVALGRKATAAEHQTWDDASNGEYSALWNVCRFPASTHADLPKGRYLKRFHNDSISQLLEEHVDALLLSVMRVGAV
;
A
#
# COMPACT_ATOMS: atom_id res chain seq x y z
N MET A 1 -17.64 23.39 -13.35
CA MET A 1 -17.31 24.04 -12.07
C MET A 1 -16.56 23.04 -11.21
N PRO A 2 -15.30 23.29 -10.80
CA PRO A 2 -14.62 22.40 -9.88
C PRO A 2 -15.29 22.49 -8.50
N ASN A 3 -15.52 21.34 -7.87
CA ASN A 3 -16.30 21.18 -6.64
C ASN A 3 -15.51 21.74 -5.42
N ILE A 4 -15.66 23.04 -5.19
CA ILE A 4 -14.98 23.88 -4.18
C ILE A 4 -15.10 23.30 -2.76
N THR A 5 -16.20 22.59 -2.49
CA THR A 5 -16.52 21.94 -1.20
C THR A 5 -15.60 20.77 -0.85
N VAL A 6 -15.13 20.01 -1.84
CA VAL A 6 -14.20 18.88 -1.62
C VAL A 6 -12.80 19.40 -1.31
N ARG A 7 -12.42 20.55 -1.90
CA ARG A 7 -11.11 21.18 -1.70
C ARG A 7 -10.98 21.80 -0.30
N ALA A 8 -12.07 22.37 0.23
CA ALA A 8 -12.09 22.94 1.58
C ALA A 8 -12.00 21.87 2.69
N ALA A 9 -12.59 20.68 2.50
CA ALA A 9 -12.43 19.55 3.44
C ALA A 9 -11.00 18.97 3.45
N ALA A 10 -10.26 19.15 2.35
CA ALA A 10 -8.89 18.66 2.21
C ALA A 10 -7.85 19.52 2.96
N GLU A 11 -8.10 20.81 3.21
CA GLU A 11 -7.08 21.73 3.76
C GLU A 11 -6.60 21.38 5.19
N GLY A 12 -7.37 20.60 5.95
CA GLY A 12 -6.99 20.12 7.30
C GLY A 12 -6.42 18.70 7.36
N MET A 13 -6.40 17.95 6.25
CA MET A 13 -6.00 16.54 6.24
C MET A 13 -4.50 16.34 5.93
N PRO A 14 -3.85 15.30 6.49
CA PRO A 14 -2.52 14.86 6.05
C PRO A 14 -2.52 14.64 4.53
N ASP A 15 -1.43 15.02 3.86
CA ASP A 15 -1.36 15.09 2.40
C ASP A 15 -1.67 13.74 1.71
N VAL A 16 -1.37 12.63 2.40
CA VAL A 16 -1.71 11.26 1.99
C VAL A 16 -3.23 11.02 1.95
N ASN A 17 -3.98 11.52 2.94
CA ASN A 17 -5.43 11.37 3.00
C ASN A 17 -6.12 12.23 1.93
N ARG A 18 -5.59 13.42 1.62
CA ARG A 18 -6.06 14.23 0.47
C ARG A 18 -5.88 13.47 -0.85
N ARG A 19 -4.69 12.91 -1.10
CA ARG A 19 -4.40 12.17 -2.34
C ARG A 19 -5.26 10.91 -2.47
N ARG A 20 -5.49 10.17 -1.37
CA ARG A 20 -6.38 8.99 -1.36
C ARG A 20 -7.85 9.36 -1.57
N LEU A 21 -8.35 10.40 -0.89
CA LEU A 21 -9.73 10.89 -1.07
C LEU A 21 -9.97 11.38 -2.51
N LEU A 22 -9.01 12.10 -3.09
CA LEU A 22 -9.05 12.56 -4.49
C LEU A 22 -8.98 11.38 -5.48
N ASN A 23 -8.20 10.34 -5.21
CA ASN A 23 -8.19 9.12 -6.02
C ASN A 23 -9.50 8.33 -5.88
N LEU A 24 -10.12 8.28 -4.70
CA LEU A 24 -11.42 7.64 -4.48
C LEU A 24 -12.56 8.37 -5.19
N THR A 25 -12.56 9.72 -5.18
CA THR A 25 -13.54 10.53 -5.93
C THR A 25 -13.26 10.57 -7.43
N GLY A 26 -11.99 10.44 -7.85
CA GLY A 26 -11.60 10.34 -9.26
C GLY A 26 -11.78 8.95 -9.89
N ALA A 27 -11.69 7.88 -9.09
CA ALA A 27 -11.85 6.48 -9.53
C ALA A 27 -13.32 6.06 -9.76
N GLY A 28 -14.27 6.97 -9.55
CA GLY A 28 -15.69 6.74 -9.80
C GLY A 28 -16.09 6.56 -11.27
N LEU A 29 -15.17 6.65 -12.26
CA LEU A 29 -15.56 6.50 -13.66
C LEU A 29 -14.41 6.12 -14.64
N ALA A 30 -13.71 5.00 -14.45
CA ALA A 30 -12.87 4.43 -15.53
C ALA A 30 -12.57 2.94 -15.34
N LEU A 31 -13.58 2.09 -15.53
CA LEU A 31 -13.37 0.67 -15.83
C LEU A 31 -12.99 0.53 -17.32
N ALA A 32 -11.71 0.46 -17.66
CA ALA A 32 -11.29 -0.02 -18.98
C ALA A 32 -9.87 -0.62 -18.98
N ALA A 33 -9.82 -1.85 -19.47
CA ALA A 33 -8.69 -2.74 -19.66
C ALA A 33 -7.43 -2.14 -20.30
N THR A 34 -6.25 -2.64 -19.89
CA THR A 34 -5.26 -3.12 -20.87
C THR A 34 -4.28 -4.11 -20.24
N SER A 35 -4.37 -5.37 -20.67
CA SER A 35 -3.37 -6.40 -20.48
C SER A 35 -2.34 -6.30 -21.60
N ALA A 36 -1.07 -6.08 -21.25
CA ALA A 36 0.04 -6.18 -22.20
C ALA A 36 1.19 -6.99 -21.58
N THR A 37 1.31 -8.22 -22.06
CA THR A 37 2.44 -9.14 -21.90
C THR A 37 3.75 -8.52 -22.38
N LEU A 38 4.82 -8.60 -21.58
CA LEU A 38 6.19 -8.36 -22.04
C LEU A 38 7.13 -9.49 -21.60
N ARG A 39 7.99 -9.82 -22.56
CA ARG A 39 8.66 -11.09 -22.81
C ARG A 39 10.00 -11.18 -22.06
N LYS A 40 10.28 -12.41 -21.64
CA LYS A 40 11.48 -12.98 -21.00
C LYS A 40 12.83 -12.45 -21.52
N ALA A 41 13.68 -11.95 -20.63
CA ALA A 41 15.13 -11.86 -20.82
C ALA A 41 15.80 -12.93 -19.95
N ALA A 42 16.60 -13.80 -20.57
CA ALA A 42 17.31 -14.89 -19.91
C ALA A 42 18.68 -14.42 -19.42
N ALA A 43 19.00 -14.67 -18.16
CA ALA A 43 20.34 -14.59 -17.60
C ALA A 43 20.78 -16.00 -17.15
N ALA A 44 22.04 -16.33 -17.40
CA ALA A 44 22.67 -17.64 -17.23
C ALA A 44 22.56 -18.21 -15.79
N PRO A 45 22.61 -19.55 -15.61
CA PRO A 45 22.36 -20.17 -14.32
C PRO A 45 23.55 -19.97 -13.38
N ILE A 46 23.33 -19.28 -12.26
CA ILE A 46 24.19 -19.34 -11.10
C ILE A 46 23.89 -20.68 -10.40
N ASP A 47 24.93 -21.45 -10.09
CA ASP A 47 24.85 -22.70 -9.33
C ASP A 47 24.14 -22.45 -7.98
N VAL A 48 22.92 -22.96 -7.83
CA VAL A 48 22.12 -22.82 -6.60
C VAL A 48 21.98 -24.19 -5.95
N ALA A 49 22.69 -24.35 -4.83
CA ALA A 49 22.46 -25.36 -3.80
C ALA A 49 20.95 -25.50 -3.47
N PRO A 50 20.48 -26.69 -3.06
CA PRO A 50 19.07 -27.06 -3.17
C PRO A 50 18.16 -26.06 -2.44
N ALA A 51 17.30 -25.42 -3.22
CA ALA A 51 16.33 -24.42 -2.80
C ALA A 51 15.23 -25.03 -1.92
N GLY A 52 15.53 -25.26 -0.64
CA GLY A 52 14.49 -25.16 0.38
C GLY A 52 13.93 -23.73 0.32
N ARG A 53 12.61 -23.55 0.12
CA ARG A 53 11.99 -22.21 0.06
C ARG A 53 12.45 -21.39 1.25
N ALA A 54 13.37 -20.45 1.05
CA ALA A 54 13.84 -19.57 2.10
C ALA A 54 12.61 -18.86 2.68
N LYS A 55 12.32 -19.15 3.96
CA LYS A 55 11.18 -18.57 4.66
C LYS A 55 11.59 -17.15 5.05
N ALA A 56 10.65 -16.21 4.93
CA ALA A 56 10.82 -14.86 5.47
C ALA A 56 11.24 -14.93 6.94
N SER A 57 12.10 -14.01 7.35
CA SER A 57 12.44 -13.84 8.76
C SER A 57 11.16 -13.70 9.62
N PRO A 58 11.16 -14.17 10.86
CA PRO A 58 10.02 -14.01 11.77
C PRO A 58 9.55 -12.55 11.88
N GLU A 59 10.49 -11.60 11.85
CA GLU A 59 10.24 -10.16 11.91
C GLU A 59 9.55 -9.64 10.65
N LEU A 60 10.01 -10.01 9.46
CA LEU A 60 9.34 -9.65 8.21
C LEU A 60 7.93 -10.24 8.15
N ARG A 61 7.76 -11.48 8.63
CA ARG A 61 6.43 -12.11 8.75
C ARG A 61 5.53 -11.34 9.70
N ALA A 62 6.06 -10.84 10.82
CA ALA A 62 5.31 -10.03 11.77
C ALA A 62 4.90 -8.69 11.15
N ALA A 63 5.81 -8.01 10.44
CA ALA A 63 5.50 -6.76 9.73
C ALA A 63 4.41 -6.96 8.67
N ILE A 64 4.50 -8.01 7.84
CA ILE A 64 3.47 -8.35 6.85
C ILE A 64 2.14 -8.67 7.54
N LYS A 65 2.16 -9.39 8.67
CA LYS A 65 0.94 -9.72 9.43
C LYS A 65 0.30 -8.47 10.04
N ALA A 66 1.11 -7.54 10.54
CA ALA A 66 0.65 -6.26 11.07
C ALA A 66 -0.04 -5.44 9.97
N HIS A 67 0.61 -5.30 8.80
CA HIS A 67 0.01 -4.60 7.67
C HIS A 67 -1.31 -5.24 7.19
N LYS A 68 -1.38 -6.58 7.10
CA LYS A 68 -2.64 -7.26 6.77
C LYS A 68 -3.77 -6.97 7.76
N ARG A 69 -3.47 -6.88 9.05
CA ARG A 69 -4.46 -6.55 10.09
C ARG A 69 -4.91 -5.10 9.98
N ALA A 70 -3.97 -4.19 9.80
CA ALA A 70 -4.26 -2.77 9.63
C ALA A 70 -5.11 -2.53 8.37
N ARG A 71 -4.79 -3.21 7.27
CA ARG A 71 -5.59 -3.19 6.04
C ARG A 71 -6.99 -3.74 6.25
N ALA A 72 -7.14 -4.90 6.91
CA ALA A 72 -8.47 -5.45 7.20
C ALA A 72 -9.31 -4.50 8.07
N HIS A 73 -8.69 -3.78 9.01
CA HIS A 73 -9.38 -2.77 9.79
C HIS A 73 -9.77 -1.56 8.92
N TRP A 74 -8.86 -1.04 8.10
CA TRP A 74 -9.17 0.04 7.15
C TRP A 74 -10.30 -0.36 6.19
N ASP A 75 -10.26 -1.56 5.59
CA ASP A 75 -11.33 -2.09 4.74
C ASP A 75 -12.68 -2.14 5.49
N SER A 76 -12.68 -2.44 6.79
CA SER A 76 -13.92 -2.49 7.59
C SER A 76 -14.54 -1.13 7.87
N VAL A 77 -13.77 -0.05 7.79
CA VAL A 77 -14.22 1.32 8.07
C VAL A 77 -14.15 2.23 6.84
N CYS A 78 -13.69 1.74 5.68
CA CYS A 78 -13.42 2.59 4.52
C CYS A 78 -14.68 3.27 3.96
N SER A 79 -15.86 2.72 4.26
CA SER A 79 -17.17 3.28 3.88
C SER A 79 -17.88 4.03 5.02
N CYS A 80 -17.28 4.18 6.21
CA CYS A 80 -17.95 4.87 7.33
C CYS A 80 -18.17 6.36 7.09
N CYS A 81 -17.51 6.93 6.08
CA CYS A 81 -17.68 8.31 5.61
C CYS A 81 -18.43 8.42 4.28
N ASP A 82 -18.97 7.32 3.74
CA ASP A 82 -19.70 7.34 2.48
C ASP A 82 -21.10 7.95 2.68
N GLU A 83 -21.25 9.23 2.34
CA GLU A 83 -22.52 9.96 2.49
C GLU A 83 -23.66 9.35 1.66
N VAL A 84 -23.36 8.66 0.55
CA VAL A 84 -24.37 7.95 -0.26
C VAL A 84 -24.90 6.75 0.49
N ALA A 85 -24.01 5.96 1.11
CA ALA A 85 -24.39 4.82 1.93
C ALA A 85 -25.10 5.25 3.23
N LEU A 86 -24.69 6.39 3.81
CA LEU A 86 -25.26 6.92 5.05
C LEU A 86 -26.59 7.65 4.85
N GLY A 87 -26.86 8.19 3.65
CA GLY A 87 -28.00 9.09 3.40
C GLY A 87 -27.93 10.41 4.17
N ARG A 88 -26.77 10.73 4.74
CA ARG A 88 -26.48 11.92 5.54
C ARG A 88 -25.00 12.27 5.46
N LYS A 89 -24.65 13.46 5.91
CA LYS A 89 -23.25 13.82 6.13
C LYS A 89 -22.60 12.94 7.19
N ALA A 90 -21.35 12.59 6.95
CA ALA A 90 -20.54 11.91 7.95
C ALA A 90 -20.27 12.84 9.14
N THR A 91 -20.23 12.26 10.34
CA THR A 91 -19.90 12.96 11.57
C THR A 91 -18.39 13.14 11.71
N ALA A 92 -17.95 14.08 12.55
CA ALA A 92 -16.53 14.26 12.86
C ALA A 92 -15.91 12.97 13.44
N ALA A 93 -16.66 12.19 14.23
CA ALA A 93 -16.18 10.93 14.79
C ALA A 93 -15.99 9.83 13.72
N GLU A 94 -16.87 9.78 12.72
CA GLU A 94 -16.73 8.87 11.57
C GLU A 94 -15.51 9.24 10.73
N HIS A 95 -15.29 10.53 10.47
CA HIS A 95 -14.08 11.02 9.81
C HIS A 95 -12.82 10.67 10.58
N GLN A 96 -12.81 10.89 11.91
CA GLN A 96 -11.67 10.53 12.74
C GLN A 96 -11.38 9.03 12.69
N THR A 97 -12.42 8.19 12.74
CA THR A 97 -12.28 6.73 12.64
C THR A 97 -11.65 6.31 11.32
N TRP A 98 -12.08 6.93 10.22
CA TRP A 98 -11.51 6.68 8.90
C TRP A 98 -10.05 7.14 8.82
N ASP A 99 -9.74 8.34 9.34
CA ASP A 99 -8.39 8.89 9.35
C ASP A 99 -7.43 8.02 10.17
N ASP A 100 -7.84 7.58 11.36
CA ASP A 100 -7.04 6.72 12.24
C ASP A 100 -6.74 5.37 11.57
N ALA A 101 -7.73 4.76 10.93
CA ALA A 101 -7.55 3.50 10.22
C ALA A 101 -6.68 3.65 8.97
N SER A 102 -6.86 4.74 8.21
CA SER A 102 -6.04 5.08 7.03
C SER A 102 -4.57 5.27 7.43
N ASN A 103 -4.33 6.07 8.47
CA ASN A 103 -3.00 6.32 9.00
C ASN A 103 -2.36 5.05 9.59
N GLY A 104 -3.15 4.20 10.25
CA GLY A 104 -2.71 2.91 10.78
C GLY A 104 -2.28 1.93 9.68
N GLU A 105 -3.06 1.82 8.60
CA GLU A 105 -2.70 1.02 7.42
C GLU A 105 -1.44 1.56 6.75
N TYR A 106 -1.38 2.86 6.52
CA TYR A 106 -0.22 3.53 5.92
C TYR A 106 1.06 3.26 6.70
N SER A 107 1.04 3.49 8.02
CA SER A 107 2.18 3.26 8.90
C SER A 107 2.63 1.79 8.88
N ALA A 108 1.69 0.85 8.84
CA ALA A 108 2.02 -0.57 8.77
C ALA A 108 2.62 -0.96 7.40
N LEU A 109 2.11 -0.42 6.29
CA LEU A 109 2.69 -0.61 4.96
C LEU A 109 4.10 -0.03 4.88
N TRP A 110 4.30 1.16 5.44
CA TRP A 110 5.60 1.83 5.54
C TRP A 110 6.64 0.95 6.23
N ASN A 111 6.27 0.30 7.33
CA ASN A 111 7.14 -0.65 8.04
C ASN A 111 7.54 -1.84 7.18
N VAL A 112 6.63 -2.36 6.34
CA VAL A 112 6.99 -3.41 5.38
C VAL A 112 7.96 -2.87 4.33
N CYS A 113 7.73 -1.68 3.79
CA CYS A 113 8.58 -1.07 2.77
C CYS A 113 10.00 -0.80 3.30
N ARG A 114 10.14 -0.30 4.53
CA ARG A 114 11.45 -0.03 5.15
C ARG A 114 12.16 -1.26 5.71
N PHE A 115 11.47 -2.39 5.84
CA PHE A 115 12.08 -3.59 6.40
C PHE A 115 13.34 -3.96 5.59
N PRO A 116 14.53 -4.13 6.22
CA PRO A 116 15.75 -4.45 5.49
C PRO A 116 15.58 -5.71 4.67
N ALA A 117 15.87 -5.65 3.36
CA ALA A 117 15.79 -6.80 2.48
C ALA A 117 17.14 -6.98 1.80
N SER A 118 18.00 -7.76 2.45
CA SER A 118 19.40 -7.94 2.07
C SER A 118 19.71 -9.30 1.49
N THR A 119 18.76 -10.24 1.54
CA THR A 119 19.02 -11.62 1.18
C THR A 119 17.91 -12.24 0.35
N HIS A 120 18.19 -13.40 -0.27
CA HIS A 120 17.15 -14.22 -0.93
C HIS A 120 16.03 -14.66 0.03
N ALA A 121 16.22 -14.62 1.35
CA ALA A 121 15.17 -14.88 2.33
C ALA A 121 14.08 -13.79 2.34
N ASP A 122 14.33 -12.64 1.72
CA ASP A 122 13.42 -11.49 1.68
C ASP A 122 12.56 -11.44 0.41
N LEU A 123 12.70 -12.41 -0.50
CA LEU A 123 11.78 -12.59 -1.64
C LEU A 123 10.28 -12.58 -1.26
N PRO A 124 9.83 -13.07 -0.07
CA PRO A 124 8.46 -12.91 0.37
C PRO A 124 7.99 -11.45 0.50
N LYS A 125 8.87 -10.50 0.86
CA LYS A 125 8.57 -9.06 0.92
C LYS A 125 8.18 -8.56 -0.47
N GLY A 126 9.02 -8.80 -1.47
CA GLY A 126 8.77 -8.40 -2.85
C GLY A 126 7.49 -9.02 -3.42
N ARG A 127 7.24 -10.32 -3.16
CA ARG A 127 5.98 -10.97 -3.57
C ARG A 127 4.76 -10.35 -2.91
N TYR A 128 4.86 -10.00 -1.63
CA TYR A 128 3.78 -9.38 -0.89
C TYR A 128 3.45 -7.98 -1.43
N LEU A 129 4.47 -7.12 -1.58
CA LEU A 129 4.31 -5.76 -2.10
C LEU A 129 3.80 -5.75 -3.54
N LYS A 130 4.28 -6.66 -4.41
CA LYS A 130 3.74 -6.82 -5.76
C LYS A 130 2.25 -7.19 -5.76
N ARG A 131 1.84 -8.11 -4.88
CA ARG A 131 0.42 -8.49 -4.76
C ARG A 131 -0.43 -7.33 -4.25
N PHE A 132 0.09 -6.56 -3.29
CA PHE A 132 -0.59 -5.37 -2.77
C PHE A 132 -0.75 -4.30 -3.85
N HIS A 133 0.30 -4.00 -4.62
CA HIS A 133 0.27 -2.99 -5.67
C HIS A 133 -0.66 -3.35 -6.85
N ASN A 134 -0.87 -4.64 -7.10
CA ASN A 134 -1.75 -5.12 -8.17
C ASN A 134 -3.22 -5.23 -7.74
N ASP A 135 -3.54 -4.92 -6.49
CA ASP A 135 -4.93 -4.93 -6.01
C ASP A 135 -5.60 -3.61 -6.39
N SER A 136 -6.84 -3.68 -6.88
CA SER A 136 -7.58 -2.56 -7.52
C SER A 136 -7.71 -1.29 -6.66
N ILE A 137 -7.62 -1.44 -5.34
CA ILE A 137 -7.78 -0.37 -4.34
C ILE A 137 -6.47 -0.05 -3.61
N SER A 138 -5.35 -0.62 -4.05
CA SER A 138 -4.08 -0.50 -3.35
C SER A 138 -2.94 -0.24 -4.29
N GLN A 139 -2.16 0.77 -3.95
CA GLN A 139 -1.01 1.17 -4.73
C GLN A 139 0.11 1.61 -3.81
N LEU A 140 1.33 1.28 -4.18
CA LEU A 140 2.49 1.89 -3.55
C LEU A 140 2.56 3.34 -4.02
N LEU A 141 2.51 4.26 -3.07
CA LEU A 141 2.83 5.66 -3.33
C LEU A 141 4.34 5.80 -3.55
N GLU A 142 4.75 6.90 -4.20
CA GLU A 142 6.15 7.24 -4.45
C GLU A 142 7.02 7.12 -3.19
N GLU A 143 6.55 7.65 -2.06
CA GLU A 143 7.25 7.58 -0.78
C GLU A 143 7.48 6.14 -0.28
N HIS A 144 6.56 5.21 -0.58
CA HIS A 144 6.74 3.79 -0.27
C HIS A 144 7.77 3.13 -1.19
N VAL A 145 7.83 3.55 -2.45
CA VAL A 145 8.84 3.10 -3.40
C VAL A 145 10.22 3.59 -2.97
N ASP A 146 10.35 4.84 -2.56
CA ASP A 146 11.60 5.39 -2.02
C ASP A 146 12.05 4.65 -0.76
N ALA A 147 11.12 4.43 0.18
CA ALA A 147 11.38 3.64 1.38
C ALA A 147 11.84 2.22 1.05
N LEU A 148 11.24 1.60 0.03
CA LEU A 148 11.62 0.28 -0.47
C LEU A 148 13.04 0.31 -1.08
N LEU A 149 13.35 1.28 -1.93
CA LEU A 149 14.67 1.43 -2.55
C LEU A 149 15.77 1.64 -1.51
N LEU A 150 15.53 2.51 -0.52
CA LEU A 150 16.46 2.72 0.58
C LEU A 150 16.68 1.45 1.42
N SER A 151 15.65 0.62 1.59
CA SER A 151 15.74 -0.63 2.36
C SER A 151 16.61 -1.70 1.69
N VAL A 152 16.79 -1.63 0.36
CA VAL A 152 17.63 -2.57 -0.41
C VAL A 152 19.03 -2.00 -0.68
N MET A 153 19.19 -0.68 -0.78
CA MET A 153 20.48 -0.04 -1.03
C MET A 153 21.45 -0.07 0.16
N ARG A 154 20.95 -0.14 1.40
CA ARG A 154 21.78 -0.25 2.62
C ARG A 154 22.63 -1.53 2.71
N VAL A 155 22.53 -2.40 1.71
CA VAL A 155 23.19 -3.71 1.62
C VAL A 155 24.42 -3.66 0.72
N GLY A 156 24.59 -2.59 -0.07
CA GLY A 156 25.71 -2.43 -1.01
C GLY A 156 26.90 -1.62 -0.49
N ALA A 157 26.93 -1.24 0.80
CA ALA A 157 28.04 -0.52 1.41
C ALA A 157 28.90 -1.47 2.26
N VAL A 158 29.70 -2.30 1.59
CA VAL A 158 30.89 -2.96 2.16
C VAL A 158 32.04 -2.67 1.23
#